data_AF-K1T3H7-F1
#
_entry.id   AF-K1T3H7-F1
#
_cell.length_a   1.000
_cell.length_b   1.000
_cell.length_c   1.000
_cell.angle_alpha   90.00
_cell.angle_beta   90.00
_cell.angle_gamma   90.00
#
_symmetry.space_group_name_H-M   'P 1'
#
loop_
_entity.id
_entity.type
_entity.pdbx_description
1 polymer ?
#
loop_
_entity_poly.entity_id
_entity_poly.type
_entity_poly.pdbx_seq_one_letter_code
_entity_poly.pdbx_strand_id
1 'polypeptide(L)'
;QELLNGCPVYLEGRPAGSASGHAWVTDGFDENGLFHMNFGWEGQGDAYYSLTNLNVSQTGSEFQGKPLAFNRAITAILAHPNNGKYPEIERGLLETSPQLMFNEGGSLSLKETSGKLFDPSQPVTVEMNSFVNRGKPFRGDIGVAVYDEAGNLKQVVYSDDHQQGGFTERLYGGEQKGWMGTDYLINQTQKISLSLAGLENGYYRIIAICAARKDDGSWDDFLPMKKAPVIGVELKDGAGRISEICSEDARFQLMGQP
;
A
#
# COMPACT_ATOMS: atom_id res chain seq x y z
N GLN A 1 -11.44 -8.38 5.39
CA GLN A 1 -11.99 -7.69 6.59
C GLN A 1 -13.46 -7.33 6.40
N GLU A 2 -13.82 -6.62 5.33
CA GLU A 2 -15.21 -6.20 5.04
C GLU A 2 -16.25 -7.32 5.20
N LEU A 3 -16.04 -8.45 4.53
CA LEU A 3 -16.96 -9.60 4.60
C LEU A 3 -17.06 -10.20 6.00
N LEU A 4 -15.97 -10.21 6.77
CA LEU A 4 -15.97 -10.64 8.17
C LEU A 4 -16.78 -9.70 9.07
N ASN A 5 -16.83 -8.41 8.70
CA ASN A 5 -17.64 -7.40 9.39
C ASN A 5 -19.11 -7.43 8.93
N GLY A 6 -19.49 -8.34 8.04
CA GLY A 6 -20.82 -8.40 7.45
C GLY A 6 -21.12 -7.24 6.48
N CYS A 7 -20.07 -6.65 5.89
CA CYS A 7 -20.17 -5.61 4.87
C CYS A 7 -19.85 -6.21 3.49
N PRO A 8 -20.85 -6.41 2.62
CA PRO A 8 -20.61 -6.79 1.23
C PRO A 8 -19.81 -5.70 0.49
N VAL A 9 -19.03 -6.11 -0.50
CA VAL A 9 -18.18 -5.23 -1.31
C VAL A 9 -18.76 -5.14 -2.71
N TYR A 10 -18.95 -3.92 -3.22
CA TYR A 10 -19.29 -3.72 -4.63
C TYR A 10 -18.01 -3.76 -5.46
N LEU A 11 -18.00 -4.59 -6.49
CA LEU A 11 -16.89 -4.72 -7.42
C LEU A 11 -17.35 -4.36 -8.82
N GLU A 12 -16.46 -3.77 -9.59
CA GLU A 12 -16.57 -3.73 -11.05
C GLU A 12 -15.27 -4.23 -11.68
N GLY A 13 -15.38 -4.68 -12.92
CA GLY A 13 -14.25 -5.11 -13.72
C GLY A 13 -14.64 -5.25 -15.17
N ARG A 14 -13.65 -5.45 -16.04
CA ARG A 14 -13.90 -5.58 -17.48
C ARG A 14 -13.20 -6.78 -18.10
N PRO A 15 -13.77 -7.35 -19.17
CA PRO A 15 -13.11 -8.35 -19.98
C PRO A 15 -11.96 -7.77 -20.82
N ALA A 16 -11.16 -8.68 -21.38
CA ALA A 16 -10.19 -8.33 -22.40
C ALA A 16 -10.88 -7.78 -23.67
N GLY A 17 -10.25 -6.81 -24.33
CA GLY A 17 -10.78 -6.19 -25.56
C GLY A 17 -11.70 -5.00 -25.29
N SER A 18 -12.62 -4.75 -26.21
CA SER A 18 -13.56 -3.61 -26.18
C SER A 18 -14.94 -3.94 -25.58
N ALA A 19 -15.09 -5.13 -24.97
CA ALA A 19 -16.35 -5.51 -24.35
C ALA A 19 -16.62 -4.68 -23.09
N SER A 20 -17.89 -4.36 -22.85
CA SER A 20 -18.35 -3.57 -21.70
C SER A 20 -17.99 -4.26 -20.39
N GLY A 21 -17.63 -3.45 -19.39
CA GLY A 21 -17.43 -3.94 -18.03
C GLY A 21 -18.74 -4.41 -17.39
N HIS A 22 -18.62 -5.12 -16.28
CA HIS A 22 -19.74 -5.52 -15.43
C HIS A 22 -19.46 -5.14 -13.98
N ALA A 23 -20.52 -5.00 -13.20
CA ALA A 23 -20.42 -4.75 -11.78
C ALA A 23 -21.30 -5.72 -10.99
N TRP A 24 -20.83 -6.12 -9.82
CA TRP A 24 -21.41 -7.19 -9.02
C TRP A 24 -21.11 -6.97 -7.54
N VAL A 25 -21.69 -7.82 -6.70
CA VAL A 25 -21.48 -7.78 -5.24
C VAL A 25 -20.69 -9.01 -4.82
N THR A 26 -19.70 -8.79 -3.95
CA THR A 26 -19.05 -9.85 -3.18
C THR A 26 -19.61 -9.85 -1.77
N ASP A 27 -20.21 -10.95 -1.34
CA ASP A 27 -20.96 -11.05 -0.09
C ASP A 27 -20.57 -12.25 0.80
N GLY A 28 -19.55 -13.02 0.41
CA GLY A 28 -19.04 -14.14 1.21
C GLY A 28 -17.68 -14.65 0.74
N PHE A 29 -17.11 -15.60 1.49
CA PHE A 29 -15.93 -16.35 1.06
C PHE A 29 -15.94 -17.76 1.66
N ASP A 30 -15.26 -18.71 1.02
CA ASP A 30 -15.18 -20.11 1.45
C ASP A 30 -13.88 -20.42 2.22
N GLU A 31 -13.75 -21.67 2.69
CA GLU A 31 -12.56 -22.14 3.40
C GLU A 31 -11.28 -22.15 2.54
N ASN A 32 -11.41 -22.07 1.22
CA ASN A 32 -10.31 -22.02 0.27
C ASN A 32 -9.89 -20.58 -0.07
N GLY A 33 -10.54 -19.57 0.51
CA GLY A 33 -10.28 -18.16 0.24
C GLY A 33 -10.85 -17.67 -1.09
N LEU A 34 -11.79 -18.40 -1.68
CA LEU A 34 -12.55 -17.94 -2.84
C LEU A 34 -13.71 -17.06 -2.37
N PHE A 35 -14.04 -16.03 -3.14
CA PHE A 35 -15.08 -15.06 -2.82
C PHE A 35 -16.38 -15.42 -3.52
N HIS A 36 -17.48 -15.44 -2.79
CA HIS A 36 -18.81 -15.56 -3.38
C HIS A 36 -19.14 -14.27 -4.14
N MET A 37 -19.49 -14.40 -5.42
CA MET A 37 -19.82 -13.30 -6.31
C MET A 37 -21.29 -13.43 -6.71
N ASN A 38 -22.07 -12.38 -6.45
CA ASN A 38 -23.43 -12.22 -6.95
C ASN A 38 -23.44 -11.24 -8.11
N PHE A 39 -23.63 -11.75 -9.33
CA PHE A 39 -23.56 -10.96 -10.57
C PHE A 39 -24.84 -10.20 -10.90
N GLY A 40 -25.92 -10.36 -10.12
CA GLY A 40 -27.19 -9.69 -10.36
C GLY A 40 -28.00 -10.29 -11.51
N TRP A 41 -27.72 -11.54 -11.91
CA TRP A 41 -28.41 -12.25 -12.99
C TRP A 41 -29.35 -13.34 -12.46
N GLU A 42 -30.13 -13.02 -11.43
CA GLU A 42 -31.08 -13.97 -10.81
C GLU A 42 -30.42 -15.27 -10.32
N GLY A 43 -29.17 -15.19 -9.85
CA GLY A 43 -28.37 -16.33 -9.41
C GLY A 43 -27.57 -17.01 -10.52
N GLN A 44 -27.78 -16.63 -11.79
CA GLN A 44 -27.00 -17.19 -12.89
C GLN A 44 -25.55 -16.71 -12.82
N GLY A 45 -24.61 -17.67 -12.76
CA GLY A 45 -23.19 -17.36 -12.64
C GLY A 45 -22.74 -17.04 -11.22
N ASP A 46 -23.65 -17.00 -10.25
CA ASP A 46 -23.27 -16.80 -8.84
C ASP A 46 -22.53 -18.03 -8.33
N ALA A 47 -21.30 -17.83 -7.85
CA ALA A 47 -20.44 -18.89 -7.35
C ALA A 47 -19.24 -18.30 -6.59
N TYR A 48 -18.30 -19.17 -6.21
CA TYR A 48 -17.05 -18.81 -5.57
C TYR A 48 -15.92 -18.65 -6.59
N TYR A 49 -15.25 -17.49 -6.56
CA TYR A 49 -14.21 -17.12 -7.52
C TYR A 49 -12.97 -16.55 -6.82
N SER A 50 -11.81 -16.68 -7.49
CA SER A 50 -10.65 -15.86 -7.16
C SER A 50 -10.75 -14.51 -7.89
N LEU A 51 -10.35 -13.42 -7.25
CA LEU A 51 -10.25 -12.10 -7.89
C LEU A 51 -9.31 -12.09 -9.10
N THR A 52 -8.29 -12.95 -9.11
CA THR A 52 -7.35 -13.08 -10.23
C THR A 52 -7.87 -13.99 -11.36
N ASN A 53 -8.88 -14.81 -11.08
CA ASN A 53 -9.41 -15.80 -12.01
C ASN A 53 -10.95 -15.76 -12.05
N LEU A 54 -11.49 -14.60 -12.38
CA LEU A 54 -12.93 -14.33 -12.44
C LEU A 54 -13.51 -14.68 -13.82
N ASN A 55 -13.49 -15.96 -14.18
CA ASN A 55 -14.03 -16.49 -15.43
C ASN A 55 -15.48 -16.98 -15.25
N VAL A 56 -16.44 -16.22 -15.78
CA VAL A 56 -17.87 -16.58 -15.72
C VAL A 56 -18.26 -17.31 -16.99
N SER A 57 -18.70 -18.56 -16.86
CA SER A 57 -19.04 -19.43 -17.99
C SER A 57 -20.34 -19.04 -18.70
N GLN A 58 -21.31 -18.51 -17.97
CA GLN A 58 -22.60 -18.11 -18.51
C GLN A 58 -22.99 -16.73 -17.95
N THR A 59 -22.89 -15.71 -18.80
CA THR A 59 -23.15 -14.32 -18.42
C THR A 59 -24.61 -13.93 -18.61
N GLY A 60 -24.98 -12.74 -18.11
CA GLY A 60 -26.30 -12.16 -18.29
C GLY A 60 -26.67 -11.92 -19.76
N SER A 61 -27.94 -11.61 -19.98
CA SER A 61 -28.51 -11.38 -21.32
C SER A 61 -27.83 -10.23 -22.08
N GLU A 62 -27.31 -9.23 -21.38
CA GLU A 62 -26.55 -8.10 -21.92
C GLU A 62 -25.26 -8.53 -22.62
N PHE A 63 -24.71 -9.70 -22.26
CA PHE A 63 -23.53 -10.31 -22.85
C PHE A 63 -23.87 -11.51 -23.75
N GLN A 64 -25.17 -11.74 -24.01
CA GLN A 64 -25.68 -12.86 -24.82
C GLN A 64 -25.29 -14.24 -24.26
N GLY A 65 -25.11 -14.37 -22.94
CA GLY A 65 -24.71 -15.63 -22.31
C GLY A 65 -23.27 -16.08 -22.60
N LYS A 66 -22.45 -15.23 -23.22
CA LYS A 66 -21.07 -15.59 -23.62
C LYS A 66 -20.17 -15.71 -22.38
N PRO A 67 -19.25 -16.68 -22.35
CA PRO A 67 -18.23 -16.73 -21.31
C PRO A 67 -17.37 -15.45 -21.31
N LEU A 68 -17.20 -14.80 -20.15
CA LEU A 68 -16.38 -13.60 -20.00
C LEU A 68 -15.57 -13.63 -18.70
N ALA A 69 -14.42 -12.95 -18.74
CA ALA A 69 -13.51 -12.81 -17.60
C ALA A 69 -13.53 -11.38 -17.07
N PHE A 70 -14.09 -11.07 -15.91
CA PHE A 70 -14.16 -9.70 -15.39
C PHE A 70 -12.95 -9.33 -14.52
N ASN A 71 -11.76 -9.80 -14.88
CA ASN A 71 -10.57 -9.73 -14.03
C ASN A 71 -9.64 -8.52 -14.31
N ARG A 72 -10.01 -7.61 -15.21
CA ARG A 72 -9.17 -6.44 -15.53
C ARG A 72 -9.72 -5.16 -14.92
N ALA A 73 -8.80 -4.30 -14.50
CA ALA A 73 -9.11 -2.97 -13.93
C ALA A 73 -10.19 -3.06 -12.84
N ILE A 74 -10.03 -4.04 -11.93
CA ILE A 74 -10.99 -4.24 -10.86
C ILE A 74 -10.99 -3.01 -9.95
N THR A 75 -12.17 -2.44 -9.75
CA THR A 75 -12.41 -1.40 -8.75
C THR A 75 -13.27 -1.98 -7.64
N ALA A 76 -12.93 -1.67 -6.39
CA ALA A 76 -13.74 -2.03 -5.23
C ALA A 76 -14.30 -0.76 -4.57
N ILE A 77 -15.59 -0.78 -4.25
CA ILE A 77 -16.26 0.25 -3.47
C ILE A 77 -16.66 -0.35 -2.13
N LEU A 78 -16.12 0.23 -1.06
CA LEU A 78 -16.43 -0.13 0.32
C LEU A 78 -17.48 0.85 0.84
N ALA A 79 -18.57 0.33 1.40
CA ALA A 79 -19.67 1.13 1.91
C ALA A 79 -20.22 0.55 3.21
N HIS A 80 -20.17 1.34 4.28
CA HIS A 80 -20.72 0.97 5.58
C HIS A 80 -21.96 1.81 5.90
N PRO A 81 -23.05 1.21 6.40
CA PRO A 81 -24.17 1.96 6.94
C PRO A 81 -23.70 2.89 8.07
N ASN A 82 -24.01 4.18 7.98
CA ASN A 82 -23.65 5.17 8.99
C ASN A 82 -24.62 5.15 10.18
N ASN A 83 -24.66 4.03 10.91
CA ASN A 83 -25.55 3.79 12.05
C ASN A 83 -24.81 3.38 13.33
N GLY A 84 -23.48 3.45 13.34
CA GLY A 84 -22.63 3.11 14.48
C GLY A 84 -22.53 1.61 14.81
N LYS A 85 -23.17 0.72 14.03
CA LYS A 85 -23.12 -0.74 14.24
C LYS A 85 -21.92 -1.39 13.56
N TYR A 86 -21.46 -0.81 12.46
CA TYR A 86 -20.36 -1.34 11.66
C TYR A 86 -19.07 -0.58 12.00
N PRO A 87 -17.91 -1.25 12.00
CA PRO A 87 -16.63 -0.58 12.19
C PRO A 87 -16.41 0.46 11.09
N GLU A 88 -15.60 1.48 11.37
CA GLU A 88 -15.21 2.45 10.34
C GLU A 88 -14.37 1.77 9.25
N ILE A 89 -14.47 2.28 8.02
CA ILE A 89 -13.59 1.85 6.93
C ILE A 89 -12.16 2.19 7.33
N GLU A 90 -11.24 1.24 7.14
CA GLU A 90 -9.84 1.41 7.47
C GLU A 90 -9.29 2.72 6.86
N ARG A 91 -8.65 3.56 7.69
CA ARG A 91 -8.20 4.88 7.29
C ARG A 91 -7.35 4.86 6.01
N GLY A 92 -6.46 3.87 5.83
CA GLY A 92 -5.62 3.75 4.62
C GLY A 92 -6.38 3.50 3.30
N LEU A 93 -7.65 3.10 3.38
CA LEU A 93 -8.52 2.82 2.24
C LEU A 93 -9.39 4.03 1.84
N LEU A 94 -9.47 5.05 2.69
CA LEU A 94 -10.26 6.25 2.42
C LEU A 94 -9.65 7.07 1.28
N GLU A 95 -10.50 7.63 0.42
CA GLU A 95 -10.11 8.50 -0.69
C GLU A 95 -9.38 9.78 -0.21
N THR A 96 -9.69 10.24 1.01
CA THR A 96 -9.07 11.42 1.63
C THR A 96 -7.71 11.14 2.24
N SER A 97 -7.35 9.87 2.43
CA SER A 97 -6.06 9.49 3.00
C SER A 97 -4.94 9.63 1.96
N PRO A 98 -3.70 9.94 2.39
CA PRO A 98 -2.52 9.91 1.52
C PRO A 98 -2.42 8.62 0.69
N GLN A 99 -2.20 8.78 -0.61
CA GLN A 99 -2.08 7.67 -1.58
C GLN A 99 -0.71 7.66 -2.25
N LEU A 100 0.36 7.86 -1.47
CA LEU A 100 1.71 7.73 -2.00
C LEU A 100 1.99 6.27 -2.32
N MET A 101 2.45 6.01 -3.55
CA MET A 101 2.62 4.67 -4.09
C MET A 101 3.95 4.55 -4.82
N PHE A 102 4.72 3.49 -4.55
CA PHE A 102 5.92 3.18 -5.31
C PHE A 102 5.55 2.66 -6.70
N ASN A 103 6.32 3.09 -7.71
CA ASN A 103 6.18 2.60 -9.07
C ASN A 103 6.86 1.23 -9.24
N GLU A 104 6.63 0.60 -10.39
CA GLU A 104 7.48 -0.52 -10.83
C GLU A 104 8.93 -0.04 -10.93
N GLY A 105 9.85 -0.70 -10.21
CA GLY A 105 11.24 -0.26 -10.07
C GLY A 105 11.49 0.75 -8.94
N GLY A 106 10.48 1.08 -8.13
CA GLY A 106 10.65 1.81 -6.89
C GLY A 106 11.54 1.07 -5.89
N SER A 107 12.42 1.79 -5.21
CA SER A 107 13.42 1.19 -4.32
C SER A 107 13.36 1.76 -2.91
N LEU A 108 13.60 0.86 -1.94
CA LEU A 108 13.85 1.18 -0.53
C LEU A 108 15.12 0.42 -0.13
N SER A 109 16.19 1.13 0.20
CA SER A 109 17.49 0.52 0.49
C SER A 109 18.14 1.11 1.74
N LEU A 110 18.86 0.27 2.47
CA LEU A 110 19.69 0.68 3.60
C LEU A 110 21.11 0.97 3.10
N LYS A 111 21.66 2.13 3.42
CA LYS A 111 23.05 2.51 3.14
C LYS A 111 23.90 2.40 4.43
N GLU A 112 25.16 2.79 4.32
CA GLU A 112 26.17 2.67 5.40
C GLU A 112 26.39 1.21 5.86
N THR A 113 26.24 0.27 4.93
CA THR A 113 26.48 -1.16 5.17
C THR A 113 27.80 -1.63 4.57
N SER A 114 28.46 -2.58 5.23
CA SER A 114 29.54 -3.36 4.66
C SER A 114 28.96 -4.66 4.09
N GLY A 115 28.61 -4.63 2.80
CA GLY A 115 27.77 -5.66 2.19
C GLY A 115 26.38 -5.66 2.81
N LYS A 116 26.02 -6.71 3.55
CA LYS A 116 24.75 -6.81 4.27
C LYS A 116 24.85 -6.46 5.77
N LEU A 117 26.05 -6.19 6.28
CA LEU A 117 26.27 -5.96 7.70
C LEU A 117 26.30 -4.47 8.02
N PHE A 118 25.80 -4.09 9.19
CA PHE A 118 25.86 -2.72 9.71
C PHE A 118 25.97 -2.74 11.25
N ASP A 119 26.43 -1.63 11.82
CA ASP A 119 26.48 -1.43 13.27
C ASP A 119 25.17 -0.74 13.73
N PRO A 120 24.29 -1.43 14.48
CA PRO A 120 23.01 -0.85 14.93
C PRO A 120 23.19 0.29 15.93
N SER A 121 24.37 0.45 16.53
CA SER A 121 24.68 1.59 17.41
C SER A 121 24.88 2.91 16.65
N GLN A 122 25.17 2.82 15.35
CA GLN A 122 25.33 3.97 14.47
C GLN A 122 24.06 4.22 13.65
N PRO A 123 23.74 5.48 13.33
CA PRO A 123 22.70 5.78 12.36
C PRO A 123 23.04 5.20 10.98
N VAL A 124 22.03 4.65 10.32
CA VAL A 124 22.05 4.20 8.92
C VAL A 124 21.08 5.05 8.11
N THR A 125 21.36 5.23 6.83
CA THR A 125 20.45 5.96 5.93
C THR A 125 19.52 4.99 5.23
N VAL A 126 18.22 5.21 5.35
CA VAL A 126 17.24 4.59 4.45
C VAL A 126 17.02 5.51 3.26
N GLU A 127 17.36 5.04 2.08
CA GLU A 127 17.10 5.72 0.81
C GLU A 127 15.83 5.17 0.16
N MET A 128 14.91 6.07 -0.21
CA MET A 128 13.70 5.73 -0.97
C MET A 128 13.58 6.56 -2.25
N ASN A 129 13.15 5.92 -3.34
CA ASN A 129 13.02 6.58 -4.64
C ASN A 129 11.90 5.97 -5.50
N SER A 130 11.46 6.73 -6.50
CA SER A 130 10.46 6.36 -7.51
C SER A 130 9.11 5.97 -6.91
N PHE A 131 8.47 6.99 -6.31
CA PHE A 131 7.09 6.92 -5.84
C PHE A 131 6.29 8.14 -6.32
N VAL A 132 4.98 7.99 -6.38
CA VAL A 132 4.04 8.94 -6.99
C VAL A 132 2.84 9.15 -6.07
N ASN A 133 2.25 10.34 -6.08
CA ASN A 133 0.95 10.57 -5.45
C ASN A 133 -0.18 10.12 -6.38
N ARG A 134 -0.95 9.09 -6.02
CA ARG A 134 -2.11 8.63 -6.81
C ARG A 134 -3.46 9.08 -6.26
N GLY A 135 -3.46 9.94 -5.24
CA GLY A 135 -4.66 10.43 -4.58
C GLY A 135 -4.88 11.91 -4.82
N LYS A 136 -5.65 12.53 -3.92
CA LYS A 136 -5.80 13.99 -3.86
C LYS A 136 -4.44 14.66 -3.60
N PRO A 137 -4.28 15.97 -3.91
CA PRO A 137 -3.05 16.70 -3.59
C PRO A 137 -2.61 16.43 -2.15
N PHE A 138 -1.34 16.07 -1.99
CA PHE A 138 -0.76 15.66 -0.72
C PHE A 138 0.16 16.75 -0.18
N ARG A 139 0.01 17.09 1.10
CA ARG A 139 0.93 17.97 1.83
C ARG A 139 1.34 17.27 3.11
N GLY A 140 2.63 17.10 3.32
CA GLY A 140 3.14 16.44 4.51
C GLY A 140 4.54 15.88 4.37
N ASP A 141 4.79 14.80 5.10
CA ASP A 141 6.11 14.22 5.24
C ASP A 141 6.16 12.73 4.88
N ILE A 142 7.36 12.22 4.66
CA ILE A 142 7.70 10.81 4.46
C ILE A 142 8.63 10.37 5.58
N GLY A 143 8.71 9.07 5.77
CA GLY A 143 9.54 8.47 6.78
C GLY A 143 9.61 6.97 6.67
N VAL A 144 10.09 6.35 7.74
CA VAL A 144 10.08 4.91 7.91
C VAL A 144 9.50 4.53 9.27
N ALA A 145 8.81 3.40 9.31
CA ALA A 145 8.39 2.75 10.54
C ALA A 145 9.10 1.40 10.69
N VAL A 146 9.51 1.08 11.91
CA VAL A 146 10.19 -0.15 12.29
C VAL A 146 9.24 -1.01 13.10
N TYR A 147 9.00 -2.23 12.64
CA TYR A 147 8.18 -3.23 13.32
C TYR A 147 9.03 -4.44 13.71
N ASP A 148 8.74 -5.06 14.84
CA ASP A 148 9.30 -6.37 15.18
C ASP A 148 8.61 -7.51 14.41
N GLU A 149 9.13 -8.73 14.55
CA GLU A 149 8.59 -9.94 13.92
C GLU A 149 7.13 -10.22 14.29
N ALA A 150 6.71 -9.84 15.50
CA ALA A 150 5.33 -9.97 15.98
C ALA A 150 4.40 -8.88 15.43
N GLY A 151 4.92 -7.90 14.69
CA GLY A 151 4.15 -6.80 14.11
C GLY A 151 3.93 -5.62 15.06
N ASN A 152 4.64 -5.54 16.18
CA ASN A 152 4.57 -4.39 17.07
C ASN A 152 5.43 -3.25 16.55
N LEU A 153 4.87 -2.04 16.52
CA LEU A 153 5.60 -0.82 16.17
C LEU A 153 6.65 -0.52 17.24
N LYS A 154 7.92 -0.39 16.83
CA LYS A 154 9.04 0.00 17.70
C LYS A 154 9.42 1.46 17.55
N GLN A 155 9.40 1.98 16.32
CA GLN A 155 9.88 3.32 16.05
C GLN A 155 9.28 3.87 14.76
N VAL A 156 9.12 5.19 14.73
CA VAL A 156 8.78 5.98 13.54
C VAL A 156 9.82 7.09 13.41
N VAL A 157 10.38 7.25 12.22
CA VAL A 157 11.33 8.34 11.92
C VAL A 157 10.91 9.01 10.63
N TYR A 158 10.82 10.33 10.67
CA TYR A 158 10.48 11.17 9.51
C TYR A 158 11.71 11.77 8.86
N SER A 159 11.53 12.47 7.75
CA SER A 159 12.63 13.18 7.08
C SER A 159 13.22 14.28 7.95
N ASP A 160 14.44 14.72 7.63
CA ASP A 160 15.08 15.85 8.31
C ASP A 160 14.25 17.14 8.18
N ASP A 161 13.37 17.22 7.17
CA ASP A 161 12.47 18.35 6.92
C ASP A 161 11.24 18.37 7.84
N HIS A 162 11.02 17.35 8.67
CA HIS A 162 9.78 17.17 9.44
C HIS A 162 9.41 18.41 10.26
N GLN A 163 10.38 19.01 10.94
CA GLN A 163 10.14 20.21 11.75
C GLN A 163 9.92 21.47 10.90
N GLN A 164 10.39 21.49 9.64
CA GLN A 164 10.21 22.61 8.71
C GLN A 164 8.96 22.44 7.83
N GLY A 165 8.12 21.45 8.08
CA GLY A 165 6.88 21.23 7.37
C GLY A 165 6.84 19.99 6.48
N GLY A 166 7.90 19.17 6.52
CA GLY A 166 8.01 17.89 5.84
C GLY A 166 8.56 17.97 4.43
N PHE A 167 8.76 16.81 3.81
CA PHE A 167 9.38 16.71 2.49
C PHE A 167 8.65 17.55 1.43
N THR A 168 7.32 17.66 1.49
CA THR A 168 6.59 18.42 0.47
C THR A 168 6.82 19.90 0.61
N GLU A 169 7.06 20.41 1.82
CA GLU A 169 7.42 21.82 2.02
C GLU A 169 8.81 22.10 1.42
N ARG A 170 9.79 21.20 1.59
CA ARG A 170 11.10 21.34 0.93
C ARG A 170 10.98 21.35 -0.59
N LEU A 171 10.19 20.45 -1.17
CA LEU A 171 10.09 20.30 -2.63
C LEU A 171 9.14 21.31 -3.29
N TYR A 172 8.08 21.73 -2.58
CA TYR A 172 6.94 22.46 -3.15
C TYR A 172 6.51 23.70 -2.34
N GLY A 173 7.24 24.10 -1.29
CA GLY A 173 6.87 25.19 -0.36
C GLY A 173 6.72 26.60 -0.97
N GLY A 174 7.21 26.82 -2.19
CA GLY A 174 7.07 28.08 -2.93
C GLY A 174 5.63 28.34 -3.42
N GLU A 175 5.46 28.59 -4.71
CA GLU A 175 4.15 28.90 -5.30
C GLU A 175 3.10 27.78 -5.08
N GLN A 176 3.56 26.54 -4.92
CA GLN A 176 2.72 25.37 -4.68
C GLN A 176 2.36 25.17 -3.20
N LYS A 177 2.88 26.01 -2.28
CA LYS A 177 2.55 26.02 -0.85
C LYS A 177 2.67 24.65 -0.16
N GLY A 178 3.64 23.84 -0.59
CA GLY A 178 3.91 22.52 -0.04
C GLY A 178 2.97 21.42 -0.54
N TRP A 179 2.18 21.64 -1.59
CA TRP A 179 1.27 20.63 -2.14
C TRP A 179 1.91 19.86 -3.30
N MET A 180 2.04 18.55 -3.12
CA MET A 180 2.37 17.58 -4.15
C MET A 180 1.11 17.15 -4.89
N GLY A 181 0.98 17.55 -6.16
CA GLY A 181 -0.18 17.24 -6.99
C GLY A 181 -0.36 15.75 -7.26
N THR A 182 -1.55 15.38 -7.76
CA THR A 182 -1.81 14.02 -8.29
C THR A 182 -0.87 13.73 -9.45
N ASP A 183 -0.38 12.50 -9.52
CA ASP A 183 0.59 11.97 -10.49
C ASP A 183 1.99 12.60 -10.46
N TYR A 184 2.29 13.44 -9.45
CA TYR A 184 3.64 13.98 -9.29
C TYR A 184 4.60 12.86 -8.88
N LEU A 185 5.66 12.67 -9.66
CA LEU A 185 6.67 11.64 -9.45
C LEU A 185 7.84 12.19 -8.64
N ILE A 186 8.21 11.48 -7.58
CA ILE A 186 9.49 11.66 -6.91
C ILE A 186 10.48 10.66 -7.48
N ASN A 187 11.36 11.14 -8.36
CA ASN A 187 12.46 10.37 -8.95
C ASN A 187 13.83 10.74 -8.39
N GLN A 188 13.86 11.67 -7.42
CA GLN A 188 15.04 12.02 -6.65
C GLN A 188 15.04 11.20 -5.37
N THR A 189 16.20 10.64 -5.01
CA THR A 189 16.36 9.88 -3.79
C THR A 189 16.06 10.73 -2.56
N GLN A 190 15.15 10.24 -1.72
CA GLN A 190 14.87 10.80 -0.40
C GLN A 190 15.61 9.99 0.65
N LYS A 191 16.14 10.66 1.67
CA LYS A 191 17.01 10.05 2.70
C LYS A 191 16.38 10.22 4.07
N ILE A 192 16.31 9.12 4.82
CA ILE A 192 15.83 9.11 6.21
C ILE A 192 16.94 8.54 7.08
N SER A 193 17.41 9.32 8.06
CA SER A 193 18.40 8.86 9.04
C SER A 193 17.71 8.00 10.10
N LEU A 194 18.07 6.72 10.19
CA LEU A 194 17.46 5.74 11.09
C LEU A 194 18.51 5.21 12.07
N SER A 195 18.25 5.30 13.37
CA SER A 195 19.02 4.56 14.38
C SER A 195 18.21 3.35 14.83
N LEU A 196 18.86 2.19 14.89
CA LEU A 196 18.32 0.94 15.45
C LEU A 196 18.93 0.61 16.82
N ALA A 197 19.59 1.61 17.43
CA ALA A 197 20.27 1.44 18.71
C ALA A 197 19.26 1.15 19.82
N GLY A 198 19.59 0.22 20.71
CA GLY A 198 18.76 -0.14 21.85
C GLY A 198 17.60 -1.09 21.54
N LEU A 199 17.41 -1.48 20.28
CA LEU A 199 16.51 -2.59 19.93
C LEU A 199 17.13 -3.93 20.35
N GLU A 200 16.30 -4.85 20.83
CA GLU A 200 16.72 -6.19 21.25
C GLU A 200 17.12 -7.06 20.05
N ASN A 201 17.81 -8.18 20.32
CA ASN A 201 18.08 -9.18 19.30
C ASN A 201 16.76 -9.70 18.71
N GLY A 202 16.65 -9.77 17.39
CA GLY A 202 15.44 -10.21 16.70
C GLY A 202 15.37 -9.80 15.24
N TYR A 203 14.25 -10.14 14.60
CA TYR A 203 13.95 -9.72 13.23
C TYR A 203 13.03 -8.50 13.22
N TYR A 204 13.33 -7.58 12.32
CA TYR A 204 12.59 -6.34 12.15
C TYR A 204 12.29 -6.06 10.69
N ARG A 205 11.18 -5.35 10.46
CA ARG A 205 10.77 -4.85 9.15
C ARG A 205 10.77 -3.34 9.16
N ILE A 206 11.41 -2.74 8.17
CA ILE A 206 11.41 -1.30 7.93
C ILE A 206 10.53 -1.05 6.72
N ILE A 207 9.49 -0.23 6.91
CA ILE A 207 8.53 0.11 5.86
C ILE A 207 8.52 1.62 5.60
N ALA A 208 8.35 2.02 4.35
CA ALA A 208 8.17 3.42 3.99
C ALA A 208 6.77 3.90 4.38
N ILE A 209 6.69 5.09 4.97
CA ILE A 209 5.45 5.70 5.46
C ILE A 209 5.33 7.15 4.99
N CYS A 210 4.12 7.68 5.08
CA CYS A 210 3.85 9.10 4.90
C CYS A 210 2.86 9.59 5.96
N ALA A 211 2.96 10.87 6.33
CA ALA A 211 2.07 11.53 7.26
C ALA A 211 1.58 12.85 6.65
N ALA A 212 0.27 13.05 6.59
CA ALA A 212 -0.30 14.31 6.12
C ALA A 212 -0.11 15.40 7.18
N ARG A 213 0.13 16.63 6.73
CA ARG A 213 0.10 17.81 7.58
C ARG A 213 -1.28 18.44 7.51
N LYS A 214 -1.91 18.62 8.67
CA LYS A 214 -3.23 19.25 8.82
C LYS A 214 -3.11 20.77 8.67
N ASP A 215 -4.23 21.43 8.39
CA ASP A 215 -4.28 22.88 8.21
C ASP A 215 -3.92 23.66 9.48
N ASP A 216 -4.14 23.07 10.66
CA ASP A 216 -3.72 23.61 11.95
C ASP A 216 -2.20 23.45 12.22
N GLY A 217 -1.48 22.85 11.28
CA GLY A 217 -0.03 22.62 11.33
C GLY A 217 0.38 21.33 12.04
N SER A 218 -0.56 20.60 12.66
CA SER A 218 -0.30 19.31 13.29
C SER A 218 -0.15 18.18 12.26
N TRP A 219 0.41 17.05 12.69
CA TRP A 219 0.58 15.86 11.88
C TRP A 219 -0.59 14.91 12.06
N ASP A 220 -1.05 14.32 10.97
CA ASP A 220 -1.97 13.20 11.02
C ASP A 220 -1.23 11.88 11.27
N ASP A 221 -1.98 10.83 11.63
CA ASP A 221 -1.41 9.50 11.78
C ASP A 221 -0.73 9.07 10.47
N PHE A 222 0.43 8.44 10.59
CA PHE A 222 1.15 7.95 9.43
C PHE A 222 0.40 6.78 8.76
N LEU A 223 0.64 6.62 7.47
CA LEU A 223 0.16 5.49 6.67
C LEU A 223 1.33 4.86 5.91
N PRO A 224 1.35 3.53 5.75
CA PRO A 224 2.28 2.86 4.85
C PRO A 224 2.13 3.38 3.42
N MET A 225 3.24 3.62 2.74
CA MET A 225 3.23 3.91 1.31
C MET A 225 2.89 2.64 0.53
N LYS A 226 2.00 2.77 -0.45
CA LYS A 226 1.48 1.62 -1.22
C LYS A 226 2.56 1.04 -2.13
N LYS A 227 2.58 -0.29 -2.28
CA LYS A 227 3.55 -1.03 -3.10
C LYS A 227 5.03 -0.78 -2.73
N ALA A 228 5.29 -0.18 -1.56
CA ALA A 228 6.64 0.06 -1.11
C ALA A 228 7.35 -1.29 -0.87
N PRO A 229 8.61 -1.42 -1.30
CA PRO A 229 9.44 -2.53 -0.85
C PRO A 229 9.60 -2.51 0.67
N VAL A 230 9.86 -3.67 1.27
CA VAL A 230 10.15 -3.82 2.70
C VAL A 230 11.61 -4.21 2.87
N ILE A 231 12.30 -3.60 3.83
CA ILE A 231 13.64 -4.03 4.24
C ILE A 231 13.50 -4.92 5.48
N GLY A 232 13.97 -6.16 5.36
CA GLY A 232 14.11 -7.07 6.51
C GLY A 232 15.50 -6.93 7.12
N VAL A 233 15.58 -6.76 8.44
CA VAL A 233 16.85 -6.75 9.17
C VAL A 233 16.82 -7.74 10.34
N GLU A 234 17.98 -8.31 10.64
CA GLU A 234 18.24 -9.14 11.81
C GLU A 234 19.22 -8.40 12.70
N LEU A 235 18.87 -8.22 13.96
CA LEU A 235 19.77 -7.73 15.00
C LEU A 235 20.21 -8.90 15.87
N LYS A 236 21.52 -9.10 16.00
CA LYS A 236 22.07 -10.20 16.78
C LYS A 236 23.43 -9.85 17.35
N ASP A 237 23.57 -9.99 18.67
CA ASP A 237 24.83 -9.87 19.40
C ASP A 237 25.56 -8.55 19.11
N GLY A 238 24.80 -7.45 19.01
CA GLY A 238 25.32 -6.11 18.72
C GLY A 238 25.65 -5.84 17.25
N ALA A 239 25.34 -6.76 16.34
CA ALA A 239 25.50 -6.58 14.89
C ALA A 239 24.14 -6.58 14.18
N GLY A 240 24.01 -5.76 13.15
CA GLY A 240 22.86 -5.72 12.26
C GLY A 240 23.19 -6.39 10.93
N ARG A 241 22.23 -7.14 10.38
CA ARG A 241 22.34 -7.76 9.07
C ARG A 241 21.06 -7.56 8.29
N ILE A 242 21.16 -7.15 7.03
CA ILE A 242 20.02 -7.13 6.12
C ILE A 242 19.65 -8.58 5.75
N SER A 243 18.48 -9.03 6.18
CA SER A 243 17.97 -10.40 5.96
C SER A 243 17.24 -10.51 4.62
N GLU A 244 16.48 -9.48 4.24
CA GLU A 244 15.73 -9.38 2.99
C GLU A 244 15.92 -8.01 2.35
N ILE A 245 16.30 -8.00 1.07
CA ILE A 245 16.30 -6.82 0.21
C ILE A 245 15.38 -7.18 -0.95
N CYS A 246 14.39 -6.35 -1.26
CA CYS A 246 13.83 -6.32 -2.63
C CYS A 246 14.97 -5.87 -3.55
N SER A 247 15.70 -6.83 -4.14
CA SER A 247 16.94 -6.56 -4.85
C SER A 247 16.72 -5.63 -6.06
N GLU A 248 17.68 -4.74 -6.30
CA GLU A 248 17.77 -3.95 -7.55
C GLU A 248 18.05 -4.83 -8.78
N ASP A 249 18.54 -6.05 -8.58
CA ASP A 249 18.58 -7.06 -9.63
C ASP A 249 17.17 -7.56 -9.90
N ALA A 250 16.72 -7.46 -11.16
CA ALA A 250 15.49 -8.03 -11.68
C ALA A 250 15.49 -9.56 -11.52
N ARG A 251 15.25 -10.04 -10.30
CA ARG A 251 14.83 -11.40 -10.03
C ARG A 251 13.32 -11.36 -10.03
N PHE A 252 12.72 -12.24 -10.85
CA PHE A 252 11.28 -12.41 -10.97
C PHE A 252 10.58 -12.20 -9.63
N GLN A 253 10.05 -10.99 -9.43
CA GLN A 253 8.96 -10.82 -8.51
C GLN A 253 7.81 -11.51 -9.22
N LEU A 254 7.28 -12.58 -8.61
CA LEU A 254 5.92 -13.02 -8.90
C LEU A 254 4.98 -11.94 -8.36
N MET A 255 5.06 -10.76 -8.99
CA MET A 255 3.94 -9.85 -9.08
C MET A 255 2.89 -10.68 -9.80
N GLY A 256 1.89 -11.14 -9.06
CA GLY A 256 0.60 -11.41 -9.69
C GLY A 256 0.17 -10.10 -10.34
N GLN A 257 0.65 -9.86 -11.56
CA GLN A 257 0.06 -8.87 -12.43
C GLN A 257 -1.37 -9.34 -12.73
N PRO A 258 -2.33 -8.40 -12.75
CA PRO A 258 -3.76 -8.69 -12.79
C PRO A 258 -4.18 -9.54 -13.99
#